data_AF-A0A9N9LRQ2-F1
#
_entry.id   AF-A0A9N9LRQ2-F1
#
_cell.length_a   1.000
_cell.length_b   1.000
_cell.length_c   1.000
_cell.angle_alpha   90.00
_cell.angle_beta   90.00
_cell.angle_gamma   90.00
#
_symmetry.space_group_name_H-M   'P 1'
#
loop_
_entity.id
_entity.type
_entity.pdbx_description
1 polymer ?
#
loop_
_entity_poly.entity_id
_entity_poly.type
_entity_poly.pdbx_seq_one_letter_code
_entity_poly.pdbx_strand_id
1 'polypeptide(L)'
;MRSFSLQALALFFASASVASASLNVHNFCSYPIYIKQSHNGGCNKGTNTNACDGASPPFVVKAGATYHLPMFTDKNSATSVKIAREQNMGKVTQFEYTPTDNTMFWDLSDIDGAGAARTGSPFKEANLKVSPVGKDLGAGTCKSIKCKKNEVCKDAYQFPDQTATHSCPISTTTFTLDICVPDAQFTRREVEVGFSA
;
A
#
# COMPACT_ATOMS: atom_id res chain seq x y z
N MET A 1 63.24 6.53 25.93
CA MET A 1 61.95 7.25 26.01
C MET A 1 61.07 6.74 24.87
N ARG A 2 59.95 6.08 25.18
CA ARG A 2 59.07 5.43 24.20
C ARG A 2 57.98 6.43 23.78
N SER A 3 57.93 6.78 22.50
CA SER A 3 56.89 7.63 21.92
C SER A 3 55.73 6.74 21.48
N PHE A 4 54.55 6.94 22.07
CA PHE A 4 53.33 6.21 21.70
C PHE A 4 52.59 7.01 20.62
N SER A 5 52.41 6.40 19.45
CA SER A 5 51.60 6.95 18.36
C SER A 5 50.12 6.68 18.65
N LEU A 6 49.33 7.72 18.91
CA LEU A 6 47.86 7.62 18.96
C LEU A 6 47.32 7.58 17.53
N GLN A 7 46.82 6.42 17.09
CA GLN A 7 45.93 6.34 15.93
C GLN A 7 44.49 6.56 16.40
N ALA A 8 43.90 7.68 16.00
CA ALA A 8 42.48 7.95 16.21
C ALA A 8 41.66 7.10 15.24
N LEU A 9 40.96 6.10 15.77
CA LEU A 9 40.00 5.29 15.00
C LEU A 9 38.69 6.07 14.91
N ALA A 10 38.43 6.70 13.75
CA ALA A 10 37.17 7.37 13.47
C ALA A 10 36.07 6.32 13.22
N LEU A 11 35.20 6.12 14.21
CA LEU A 11 33.97 5.34 14.05
C LEU A 11 32.96 6.17 13.23
N PHE A 12 32.82 5.84 11.95
CA PHE A 12 31.70 6.28 11.14
C PHE A 12 30.44 5.56 11.62
N PHE A 13 29.61 6.25 12.41
CA PHE A 13 28.24 5.81 12.64
C PHE A 13 27.47 6.00 11.32
N ALA A 14 27.30 4.91 10.57
CA ALA A 14 26.31 4.87 9.52
C ALA A 14 24.93 4.99 10.18
N SER A 15 24.32 6.17 10.10
CA SER A 15 22.93 6.37 10.45
C SER A 15 22.12 5.42 9.57
N ALA A 16 21.59 4.34 10.15
CA ALA A 16 20.65 3.46 9.45
C ALA A 16 19.47 4.33 9.04
N SER A 17 19.40 4.68 7.75
CA SER A 17 18.25 5.38 7.18
C SER A 17 17.06 4.45 7.39
N VAL A 18 16.15 4.81 8.29
CA VAL A 18 14.86 4.11 8.40
C VAL A 18 14.23 4.23 7.01
N ALA A 19 14.15 3.12 6.28
CA ALA A 19 13.47 3.11 5.00
C ALA A 19 12.03 3.60 5.26
N SER A 20 11.66 4.72 4.64
CA SER A 20 10.30 5.24 4.73
C SER A 20 9.35 4.15 4.24
N ALA A 21 8.36 3.77 5.04
CA ALA A 21 7.32 2.86 4.58
C ALA A 21 6.51 3.53 3.45
N SER A 22 6.17 2.76 2.42
CA SER A 22 5.52 3.31 1.22
C SER A 22 4.53 2.34 0.57
N LEU A 23 3.45 2.89 0.05
CA LEU A 23 2.58 2.24 -0.91
C LEU A 23 2.90 2.80 -2.30
N ASN A 24 3.47 1.96 -3.16
CA ASN A 24 3.74 2.29 -4.56
C ASN A 24 2.48 1.98 -5.37
N VAL A 25 1.81 3.02 -5.88
CA VAL A 25 0.59 2.86 -6.65
C VAL A 25 0.91 3.00 -8.14
N HIS A 26 0.75 1.91 -8.89
CA HIS A 26 0.95 1.87 -10.33
C HIS A 26 -0.40 1.95 -11.05
N ASN A 27 -0.60 3.03 -11.81
CA ASN A 27 -1.80 3.21 -12.59
C ASN A 27 -1.57 2.77 -14.04
N PHE A 28 -1.91 1.52 -14.37
CA PHE A 28 -1.89 1.03 -15.75
C PHE A 28 -3.16 1.39 -16.53
N CYS A 29 -4.13 2.07 -15.91
CA CYS A 29 -5.35 2.46 -16.58
C CYS A 29 -5.06 3.53 -17.64
N SER A 30 -5.93 3.64 -18.64
CA SER A 30 -5.87 4.70 -19.65
C SER A 30 -6.39 6.05 -19.16
N TYR A 31 -6.70 6.16 -17.86
CA TYR A 31 -7.31 7.33 -17.23
C TYR A 31 -6.65 7.59 -15.86
N PRO A 32 -6.69 8.83 -15.33
CA PRO A 32 -6.18 9.13 -14.00
C PRO A 32 -7.02 8.47 -12.90
N ILE A 33 -6.37 8.10 -11.80
CA ILE A 33 -7.04 7.67 -10.57
C ILE A 33 -6.75 8.66 -9.44
N TYR A 34 -7.58 8.60 -8.40
CA TYR A 34 -7.58 9.55 -7.30
C TYR A 34 -7.38 8.83 -5.97
N ILE A 35 -6.53 9.38 -5.11
CA ILE A 35 -6.17 8.75 -3.82
C ILE A 35 -6.40 9.74 -2.67
N LYS A 36 -7.00 9.24 -1.57
CA LYS A 36 -6.96 9.89 -0.25
C LYS A 36 -6.48 8.90 0.79
N GLN A 37 -5.77 9.38 1.80
CA GLN A 37 -5.50 8.60 3.01
C GLN A 37 -6.45 9.06 4.11
N SER A 38 -7.07 8.14 4.83
CA SER A 38 -7.76 8.39 6.09
C SER A 38 -7.04 7.62 7.19
N HIS A 39 -6.52 8.33 8.18
CA HIS A 39 -5.68 7.76 9.23
C HIS A 39 -6.30 8.04 10.61
N ASN A 40 -6.35 7.00 11.45
CA ASN A 40 -6.86 7.05 12.82
C ASN A 40 -8.25 7.72 12.94
N GLY A 41 -9.15 7.46 11.98
CA GLY A 41 -10.53 7.95 11.98
C GLY A 41 -10.75 9.46 11.83
N GLY A 42 -9.68 10.27 11.75
CA GLY A 42 -9.80 11.73 11.75
C GLY A 42 -8.76 12.47 10.90
N CYS A 43 -7.63 11.83 10.58
CA CYS A 43 -6.59 12.45 9.76
C CYS A 43 -6.74 12.08 8.29
N ASN A 44 -7.47 12.91 7.55
CA ASN A 44 -7.60 12.77 6.11
C ASN A 44 -6.49 13.54 5.41
N LYS A 45 -5.75 12.91 4.49
CA LYS A 45 -4.73 13.54 3.66
C LYS A 45 -5.04 13.42 2.18
N GLY A 46 -4.83 14.53 1.50
CA GLY A 46 -4.81 14.68 0.04
C GLY A 46 -3.56 15.43 -0.38
N THR A 47 -3.61 16.20 -1.47
CA THR A 47 -2.46 16.96 -2.00
C THR A 47 -1.84 17.95 -1.01
N ASN A 48 -2.58 18.39 0.00
CA ASN A 48 -2.04 19.16 1.11
C ASN A 48 -1.44 18.22 2.16
N THR A 49 -0.18 17.85 1.97
CA THR A 49 0.52 16.84 2.80
C THR A 49 0.81 17.29 4.23
N ASN A 50 0.66 18.59 4.52
CA ASN A 50 1.11 19.20 5.77
C ASN A 50 0.01 19.29 6.85
N ALA A 51 -1.22 18.90 6.54
CA ALA A 51 -2.32 18.92 7.50
C ALA A 51 -3.26 17.72 7.32
N CYS A 52 -3.82 17.26 8.43
CA CYS A 52 -4.98 16.38 8.46
C CYS A 52 -6.22 17.17 8.00
N ASP A 53 -6.31 17.42 6.70
CA ASP A 53 -7.32 18.25 6.07
C ASP A 53 -8.22 17.40 5.16
N GLY A 54 -9.42 17.08 5.66
CA GLY A 54 -10.42 16.34 4.89
C GLY A 54 -10.91 17.06 3.64
N ALA A 55 -10.78 18.39 3.58
CA ALA A 55 -11.13 19.21 2.42
C ALA A 55 -10.03 19.19 1.35
N SER A 56 -8.84 18.65 1.65
CA SER A 56 -7.76 18.55 0.67
C SER A 56 -8.20 17.75 -0.57
N PRO A 57 -7.89 18.24 -1.79
CA PRO A 57 -8.12 17.48 -3.01
C PRO A 57 -7.38 16.13 -2.97
N PRO A 58 -7.91 15.06 -3.59
CA PRO A 58 -7.19 13.79 -3.67
C PRO A 58 -5.88 13.94 -4.44
N PHE A 59 -4.89 13.10 -4.13
CA PHE A 59 -3.73 12.92 -5.01
C PHE A 59 -4.20 12.38 -6.36
N VAL A 60 -3.57 12.85 -7.44
CA VAL A 60 -3.88 12.41 -8.80
C VAL A 60 -2.74 11.55 -9.32
N VAL A 61 -3.02 10.29 -9.63
CA VAL A 61 -2.08 9.41 -10.32
C VAL A 61 -2.47 9.33 -11.79
N LYS A 62 -1.69 9.99 -12.65
CA LYS A 62 -1.95 10.03 -14.09
C LYS A 62 -1.91 8.62 -14.70
N ALA A 63 -2.56 8.46 -15.85
CA ALA A 63 -2.48 7.22 -16.64
C ALA A 63 -1.01 6.86 -16.92
N GLY A 64 -0.65 5.59 -16.71
CA GLY A 64 0.70 5.06 -16.88
C GLY A 64 1.72 5.49 -15.82
N ALA A 65 1.32 6.29 -14.82
CA ALA A 65 2.23 6.80 -13.81
C ALA A 65 2.32 5.89 -12.57
N THR A 66 3.43 6.06 -11.86
CA THR A 66 3.63 5.54 -10.50
C THR A 66 3.54 6.68 -9.51
N TYR A 67 2.86 6.46 -8.39
CA TYR A 67 2.84 7.38 -7.27
C TYR A 67 3.36 6.68 -6.01
N HIS A 68 4.38 7.26 -5.37
CA HIS A 68 4.93 6.77 -4.12
C HIS A 68 4.21 7.47 -2.97
N LEU A 69 3.28 6.78 -2.32
CA LEU A 69 2.53 7.31 -1.19
C LEU A 69 3.23 6.93 0.12
N PRO A 70 3.72 7.90 0.90
CA PRO A 70 4.25 7.61 2.23
C PRO A 70 3.18 7.00 3.12
N MET A 71 3.54 5.94 3.84
CA MET A 71 2.68 5.31 4.83
C MET A 71 2.89 5.93 6.21
N PHE A 72 1.81 5.99 6.99
CA PHE A 72 1.87 6.25 8.41
C PHE A 72 2.49 5.04 9.12
N THR A 73 3.31 5.28 10.13
CA THR A 73 4.09 4.23 10.82
C THR A 73 3.85 4.20 12.33
N ASP A 74 2.94 5.03 12.83
CA ASP A 74 2.51 5.01 14.21
C ASP A 74 1.70 3.74 14.50
N LYS A 75 2.08 3.08 15.58
CA LYS A 75 1.63 1.72 15.89
C LYS A 75 0.20 1.71 16.40
N ASN A 76 -0.52 0.65 16.05
CA ASN A 76 -1.92 0.38 16.40
C ASN A 76 -2.91 1.42 15.89
N SER A 77 -2.52 2.25 14.92
CA SER A 77 -3.39 3.19 14.24
C SER A 77 -3.71 2.70 12.84
N ALA A 78 -5.00 2.49 12.57
CA ALA A 78 -5.45 2.04 11.26
C ALA A 78 -5.39 3.18 10.24
N THR A 79 -4.99 2.85 9.02
CA THR A 79 -5.03 3.74 7.86
C THR A 79 -5.75 3.07 6.72
N SER A 80 -6.67 3.80 6.10
CA SER A 80 -7.35 3.41 4.87
C SER A 80 -6.89 4.32 3.74
N VAL A 81 -6.21 3.72 2.75
CA VAL A 81 -5.89 4.39 1.49
C VAL A 81 -7.04 4.13 0.53
N LYS A 82 -7.86 5.16 0.29
CA LYS A 82 -9.02 5.10 -0.58
C LYS A 82 -8.61 5.45 -2.01
N ILE A 83 -8.96 4.60 -2.97
CA ILE A 83 -8.64 4.77 -4.39
C ILE A 83 -9.94 4.82 -5.21
N ALA A 84 -10.09 5.86 -6.03
CA ALA A 84 -11.27 6.10 -6.86
C ALA A 84 -10.94 6.33 -8.33
N ARG A 85 -11.92 6.09 -9.19
CA ARG A 85 -11.92 6.49 -10.61
C ARG A 85 -12.34 7.95 -10.82
N GLU A 86 -13.05 8.51 -9.84
CA GLU A 86 -13.63 9.84 -9.89
C GLU A 86 -13.09 10.70 -8.75
N GLN A 87 -12.86 11.98 -9.02
CA GLN A 87 -12.28 12.92 -8.06
C GLN A 87 -13.17 13.15 -6.82
N ASN A 88 -14.48 12.91 -6.93
CA ASN A 88 -15.44 13.05 -5.84
C ASN A 88 -15.28 11.99 -4.73
N MET A 89 -14.46 10.95 -4.93
CA MET A 89 -14.21 9.85 -3.99
C MET A 89 -15.47 9.13 -3.50
N GLY A 90 -16.58 9.19 -4.26
CA GLY A 90 -17.87 8.63 -3.84
C GLY A 90 -17.93 7.10 -3.90
N LYS A 91 -16.99 6.46 -4.62
CA LYS A 91 -16.86 5.01 -4.81
C LYS A 91 -15.38 4.65 -4.76
N VAL A 92 -15.00 3.79 -3.82
CA VAL A 92 -13.59 3.50 -3.55
C VAL A 92 -13.31 2.02 -3.35
N THR A 93 -12.20 1.54 -3.89
CA THR A 93 -11.50 0.38 -3.32
C THR A 93 -10.51 0.91 -2.28
N GLN A 94 -10.31 0.19 -1.18
CA GLN A 94 -9.50 0.62 -0.05
C GLN A 94 -8.34 -0.36 0.15
N PHE A 95 -7.11 0.14 0.23
CA PHE A 95 -6.00 -0.60 0.82
C PHE A 95 -5.89 -0.15 2.27
N GLU A 96 -6.16 -1.06 3.19
CA GLU A 96 -6.19 -0.76 4.62
C GLU A 96 -5.00 -1.41 5.30
N TYR A 97 -4.39 -0.73 6.26
CA TYR A 97 -3.26 -1.27 7.00
C TYR A 97 -3.17 -0.73 8.43
N THR A 98 -2.61 -1.54 9.31
CA THR A 98 -2.33 -1.21 10.71
C THR A 98 -0.98 -1.82 11.12
N PRO A 99 0.07 -1.00 11.30
CA PRO A 99 1.32 -1.48 11.85
C PRO A 99 1.18 -1.72 13.36
N THR A 100 1.81 -2.77 13.87
CA THR A 100 1.97 -3.04 15.31
C THR A 100 3.46 -3.09 15.65
N ASP A 101 3.83 -3.58 16.83
CA ASP A 101 5.24 -3.79 17.17
C ASP A 101 5.94 -4.79 16.25
N ASN A 102 5.24 -5.87 15.84
CA ASN A 102 5.85 -7.01 15.15
C ASN A 102 5.21 -7.35 13.80
N THR A 103 4.00 -6.84 13.56
CA THR A 103 3.16 -7.23 12.43
C THR A 103 2.62 -6.02 11.70
N MET A 104 2.68 -6.03 10.38
CA MET A 104 1.88 -5.18 9.51
C MET A 104 0.61 -5.94 9.13
N PHE A 105 -0.53 -5.56 9.69
CA PHE A 105 -1.83 -6.05 9.23
C PHE A 105 -2.28 -5.22 8.04
N TRP A 106 -2.87 -5.86 7.03
CA TRP A 106 -3.36 -5.16 5.86
C TRP A 106 -4.46 -5.93 5.14
N ASP A 107 -5.24 -5.25 4.32
CA ASP A 107 -6.23 -5.86 3.45
C ASP A 107 -6.57 -4.97 2.25
N LEU A 108 -7.28 -5.57 1.31
CA LEU A 108 -8.00 -4.85 0.26
C LEU A 108 -9.49 -4.92 0.56
N SER A 109 -10.22 -3.83 0.38
CA SER A 109 -11.65 -3.76 0.73
C SER A 109 -12.45 -3.04 -0.36
N ASP A 110 -13.54 -3.68 -0.78
CA ASP A 110 -14.53 -3.18 -1.74
C ASP A 110 -15.87 -2.84 -1.07
N ILE A 111 -15.93 -2.82 0.27
CA ILE A 111 -17.15 -2.54 1.06
C ILE A 111 -17.77 -1.18 0.70
N ASP A 112 -16.96 -0.18 0.34
CA ASP A 112 -17.40 1.17 -0.03
C ASP A 112 -17.36 1.45 -1.55
N GLY A 113 -17.13 0.41 -2.37
CA GLY A 113 -16.76 0.64 -3.76
C GLY A 113 -17.93 0.79 -4.73
N ALA A 114 -19.15 0.47 -4.32
CA ALA A 114 -20.37 0.89 -5.01
C ALA A 114 -21.03 2.13 -4.37
N GLY A 115 -20.39 2.72 -3.36
CA GLY A 115 -20.88 3.83 -2.55
C GLY A 115 -20.69 3.55 -1.06
N ALA A 116 -20.92 4.55 -0.20
CA ALA A 116 -20.80 4.38 1.25
C ALA A 116 -21.62 3.18 1.75
N ALA A 117 -20.96 2.22 2.41
CA ALA A 117 -21.52 0.96 2.89
C ALA A 117 -22.23 0.14 1.80
N ARG A 118 -21.79 0.24 0.54
CA ARG A 118 -22.28 -0.53 -0.59
C ARG A 118 -21.13 -1.24 -1.28
N THR A 119 -21.14 -2.56 -1.16
CA THR A 119 -20.13 -3.44 -1.73
C THR A 119 -20.07 -3.38 -3.25
N GLY A 120 -18.84 -3.40 -3.77
CA GLY A 120 -18.49 -3.69 -5.16
C GLY A 120 -17.22 -2.94 -5.52
N SER A 121 -16.42 -3.37 -6.49
CA SER A 121 -15.23 -2.59 -6.87
C SER A 121 -15.57 -1.50 -7.90
N PRO A 122 -15.16 -0.23 -7.73
CA PRO A 122 -15.21 0.75 -8.82
C PRO A 122 -14.33 0.33 -10.01
N PHE A 123 -13.39 -0.58 -9.77
CA PHE A 123 -12.48 -1.17 -10.73
C PHE A 123 -12.88 -2.59 -11.15
N LYS A 124 -14.17 -2.98 -11.03
CA LYS A 124 -14.63 -4.35 -11.35
C LYS A 124 -14.19 -4.87 -12.73
N GLU A 125 -13.99 -4.00 -13.72
CA GLU A 125 -13.57 -4.34 -15.10
C GLU A 125 -12.05 -4.37 -15.27
N ALA A 126 -11.29 -4.14 -14.20
CA ALA A 126 -9.84 -4.08 -14.19
C ALA A 126 -9.25 -5.21 -13.35
N ASN A 127 -8.06 -5.67 -13.73
CA ASN A 127 -7.26 -6.51 -12.85
C ASN A 127 -6.59 -5.63 -11.80
N LEU A 128 -6.76 -5.97 -10.52
CA LEU A 128 -6.06 -5.34 -9.40
C LEU A 128 -5.09 -6.33 -8.76
N LYS A 129 -3.96 -5.82 -8.31
CA LYS A 129 -2.96 -6.62 -7.60
C LYS A 129 -2.37 -5.82 -6.45
N VAL A 130 -2.26 -6.44 -5.30
CA VAL A 130 -1.47 -5.91 -4.17
C VAL A 130 -0.35 -6.88 -3.89
N SER A 131 0.88 -6.38 -3.87
CA SER A 131 2.08 -7.16 -3.56
C SER A 131 2.83 -6.50 -2.41
N PRO A 132 2.94 -7.15 -1.24
CA PRO A 132 3.96 -6.75 -0.28
C PRO A 132 5.34 -6.90 -0.92
N VAL A 133 6.32 -6.14 -0.45
CA VAL A 133 7.71 -6.18 -0.92
C VAL A 133 8.61 -6.41 0.29
N GLY A 134 9.41 -7.47 0.25
CA GLY A 134 10.32 -7.80 1.33
C GLY A 134 10.92 -9.19 1.20
N LYS A 135 11.83 -9.53 2.11
CA LYS A 135 12.49 -10.85 2.15
C LYS A 135 11.60 -11.96 2.72
N ASP A 136 10.54 -11.59 3.44
CA ASP A 136 9.66 -12.51 4.16
C ASP A 136 8.33 -12.76 3.41
N LEU A 137 8.31 -12.49 2.09
CA LEU A 137 7.16 -12.78 1.24
C LEU A 137 6.85 -14.27 1.22
N GLY A 138 5.56 -14.60 1.20
CA GLY A 138 5.07 -15.98 1.22
C GLY A 138 4.96 -16.60 2.61
N ALA A 139 5.45 -15.95 3.68
CA ALA A 139 5.26 -16.42 5.05
C ALA A 139 3.83 -16.16 5.54
N GLY A 140 3.10 -17.21 5.92
CA GLY A 140 1.74 -17.10 6.45
C GLY A 140 0.76 -16.47 5.44
N THR A 141 0.12 -15.35 5.81
CA THR A 141 -0.77 -14.59 4.93
C THR A 141 -0.07 -13.41 4.23
N CYS A 142 1.26 -13.27 4.37
CA CYS A 142 2.06 -12.25 3.71
C CYS A 142 2.30 -12.60 2.23
N LYS A 143 1.23 -12.56 1.43
CA LYS A 143 1.25 -12.94 0.02
C LYS A 143 0.51 -11.90 -0.81
N SER A 144 0.83 -11.88 -2.11
CA SER A 144 0.13 -11.00 -3.04
C SER A 144 -1.34 -11.39 -3.19
N ILE A 145 -2.21 -10.38 -3.33
CA ILE A 145 -3.60 -10.52 -3.72
C ILE A 145 -3.71 -10.24 -5.22
N LYS A 146 -4.52 -11.03 -5.93
CA LYS A 146 -4.83 -10.85 -7.35
C LYS A 146 -6.34 -10.87 -7.57
N CYS A 147 -6.95 -9.70 -7.74
CA CYS A 147 -8.35 -9.55 -8.09
C CYS A 147 -8.49 -9.50 -9.61
N LYS A 148 -9.04 -10.56 -10.21
CA LYS A 148 -9.24 -10.64 -11.65
C LYS A 148 -10.45 -9.81 -12.08
N LYS A 149 -10.34 -9.15 -13.23
CA LYS A 149 -11.45 -8.39 -13.81
C LYS A 149 -12.69 -9.26 -14.00
N ASN A 150 -13.85 -8.66 -13.79
CA ASN A 150 -15.18 -9.24 -13.89
C ASN A 150 -15.44 -10.42 -12.93
N GLU A 151 -14.62 -10.56 -11.89
CA GLU A 151 -14.80 -11.55 -10.83
C GLU A 151 -14.88 -10.85 -9.47
N VAL A 152 -15.64 -11.43 -8.54
CA VAL A 152 -15.62 -10.97 -7.14
C VAL A 152 -14.26 -11.32 -6.54
N CYS A 153 -13.57 -10.34 -5.97
CA CYS A 153 -12.28 -10.58 -5.36
C CYS A 153 -12.44 -11.23 -3.98
N LYS A 154 -12.22 -12.55 -3.92
CA LYS A 154 -12.39 -13.34 -2.69
C LYS A 154 -11.36 -13.05 -1.61
N ASP A 155 -10.19 -12.54 -2.01
CA ASP A 155 -9.12 -12.13 -1.10
C ASP A 155 -9.30 -10.67 -0.61
N ALA A 156 -10.33 -9.97 -1.07
CA ALA A 156 -10.69 -8.64 -0.58
C ALA A 156 -11.97 -8.71 0.27
N TYR A 157 -12.11 -7.80 1.22
CA TYR A 157 -13.36 -7.59 1.94
C TYR A 157 -14.48 -7.19 0.98
N GLN A 158 -15.48 -8.05 0.88
CA GLN A 158 -16.74 -7.79 0.17
C GLN A 158 -17.88 -7.52 1.15
N PHE A 159 -17.75 -7.87 2.42
CA PHE A 159 -18.73 -7.60 3.45
C PHE A 159 -18.06 -7.48 4.82
N PRO A 160 -18.67 -6.78 5.80
CA PRO A 160 -17.99 -6.39 7.05
C PRO A 160 -17.45 -7.55 7.90
N ASP A 161 -18.13 -8.69 7.92
CA ASP A 161 -17.77 -9.87 8.74
C ASP A 161 -16.88 -10.89 8.01
N GLN A 162 -16.48 -10.61 6.76
CA GLN A 162 -15.52 -11.45 6.05
C GLN A 162 -14.19 -11.49 6.81
N THR A 163 -13.46 -12.60 6.78
CA THR A 163 -12.07 -12.61 7.23
C THR A 163 -11.17 -12.54 6.00
N ALA A 164 -10.71 -11.34 5.68
CA ALA A 164 -9.81 -11.08 4.54
C ALA A 164 -8.57 -10.26 4.95
N THR A 165 -8.30 -10.13 6.25
CA THR A 165 -7.06 -9.52 6.74
C THR A 165 -5.86 -10.42 6.49
N HIS A 166 -4.82 -9.82 5.93
CA HIS A 166 -3.49 -10.38 5.76
C HIS A 166 -2.53 -9.81 6.79
N SER A 167 -1.43 -10.53 7.04
CA SER A 167 -0.38 -10.09 7.94
C SER A 167 0.98 -10.34 7.31
N CYS A 168 1.87 -9.37 7.49
CA CYS A 168 3.28 -9.44 7.13
C CYS A 168 4.14 -9.11 8.34
N PRO A 169 5.40 -9.59 8.41
CA PRO A 169 6.36 -9.07 9.38
C PRO A 169 6.48 -7.55 9.26
N ILE A 170 6.68 -6.85 10.39
CA ILE A 170 6.79 -5.38 10.40
C ILE A 170 7.98 -4.85 9.56
N SER A 171 8.95 -5.70 9.22
CA SER A 171 10.02 -5.43 8.25
C SER A 171 9.50 -5.20 6.82
N THR A 172 8.25 -5.55 6.52
CA THR A 172 7.58 -5.30 5.25
C THR A 172 7.12 -3.84 5.21
N THR A 173 8.02 -2.96 4.80
CA THR A 173 7.78 -1.51 4.76
C THR A 173 7.22 -1.02 3.43
N THR A 174 7.19 -1.87 2.40
CA THR A 174 6.75 -1.46 1.06
C THR A 174 5.67 -2.38 0.53
N PHE A 175 4.63 -1.80 -0.05
CA PHE A 175 3.60 -2.49 -0.80
C PHE A 175 3.51 -1.89 -2.20
N THR A 176 3.13 -2.70 -3.17
CA THR A 176 2.79 -2.25 -4.52
C THR A 176 1.32 -2.52 -4.77
N LEU A 177 0.57 -1.50 -5.19
CA LEU A 177 -0.81 -1.61 -5.65
C LEU A 177 -0.84 -1.32 -7.15
N ASP A 178 -1.02 -2.36 -7.95
CA ASP A 178 -1.16 -2.26 -9.39
C ASP A 178 -2.63 -2.26 -9.80
N ILE A 179 -3.03 -1.25 -10.58
CA ILE A 179 -4.42 -1.04 -10.99
C ILE A 179 -4.50 -1.07 -12.52
N CYS A 180 -5.49 -1.79 -13.07
CA CYS A 180 -5.64 -2.07 -14.50
C CYS A 180 -4.47 -2.86 -15.10
N VAL A 181 -3.94 -3.83 -14.33
CA VAL A 181 -2.81 -4.67 -14.77
C VAL A 181 -3.14 -5.33 -16.11
N PRO A 182 -2.29 -5.19 -17.15
CA PRO A 182 -2.49 -5.87 -18.42
C PRO A 182 -2.58 -7.38 -18.24
N ASP A 183 -3.48 -8.07 -18.96
CA ASP A 183 -3.73 -9.51 -18.79
C ASP A 183 -2.45 -10.36 -18.88
N ALA A 184 -1.55 -10.00 -19.80
CA ALA A 184 -0.27 -10.68 -20.01
C ALA A 184 0.71 -10.51 -18.83
N GLN A 185 0.56 -9.46 -18.01
CA GLN A 185 1.35 -9.26 -16.79
C GLN A 185 0.65 -9.88 -15.58
N PHE A 186 -0.68 -9.80 -15.53
CA PHE A 186 -1.48 -10.34 -14.44
C PHE A 186 -1.36 -11.87 -14.29
N THR A 187 -1.28 -12.57 -15.42
CA THR A 187 -1.18 -14.04 -15.50
C THR A 187 0.23 -14.58 -15.23
N ARG A 188 1.27 -13.74 -15.24
CA ARG A 188 2.63 -14.19 -14.90
C ARG A 188 2.67 -14.62 -13.43
N ARG A 189 3.27 -15.78 -13.16
CA ARG A 189 3.66 -16.16 -11.80
C ARG A 189 4.71 -15.14 -11.34
N GLU A 190 4.59 -14.68 -10.10
CA GLU A 190 5.64 -13.88 -9.47
C GLU A 190 6.87 -14.79 -9.39
N VAL A 191 7.80 -14.59 -10.32
CA VAL A 191 9.15 -15.14 -10.16
C VAL A 191 9.73 -14.28 -9.05
N GLU A 192 9.96 -14.86 -7.88
CA GLU A 192 10.80 -14.25 -6.85
C GLU A 192 12.13 -13.90 -7.52
N VAL A 193 12.29 -12.63 -7.89
CA VAL A 193 13.60 -12.11 -8.25
C VAL A 193 14.32 -11.95 -6.92
N GLY A 194 14.88 -13.05 -6.44
CA GLY A 194 15.81 -13.05 -5.32
C GLY A 194 16.96 -12.14 -5.71
N PHE A 195 16.96 -10.91 -5.19
CA PHE A 195 18.15 -10.09 -5.15
C PHE A 195 19.10 -10.76 -4.15
N SER A 196 19.96 -11.64 -4.66
CA SER A 196 21.24 -11.91 -4.01
C SER A 196 22.06 -10.63 -4.09
N ALA A 197 22.18 -9.95 -2.95
CA ALA A 197 23.29 -9.05 -2.66
C ALA A 197 24.42 -9.88 -2.04
#